data_AF-A0A364K6K7-F1
#
_entry.id   AF-A0A364K6K7-F1
#
_cell.length_a   1.000
_cell.length_b   1.000
_cell.length_c   1.000
_cell.angle_alpha   90.00
_cell.angle_beta   90.00
_cell.angle_gamma   90.00
#
_symmetry.space_group_name_H-M   'P 1'
#
loop_
_entity.id
_entity.type
_entity.pdbx_description
1 polymer ?
#
loop_
_entity_poly.entity_id
_entity_poly.type
_entity_poly.pdbx_seq_one_letter_code
_entity_poly.pdbx_strand_id
1 'polypeptide(L)'
;MKTILLLISFILLLLVVWFFFYLKGRQFALRDRLHKADAIIVLAGTRGNIKFLDGKICTAVSLYHQGWAPYIICSGRFSVKKGRPFVASVQSLCNSG
;
A
#
# COMPACT_ATOMS: atom_id res chain seq x y z
N MET A 1 46.29 9.51 10.72
CA MET A 1 45.76 8.12 10.71
C MET A 1 44.63 7.92 11.71
N LYS A 2 44.81 8.22 13.01
CA LYS A 2 43.75 8.10 14.03
C LYS A 2 42.47 8.88 13.71
N THR A 3 42.58 10.07 13.14
CA THR A 3 41.44 10.90 12.71
C THR A 3 40.62 10.28 11.58
N ILE A 4 41.28 9.62 10.62
CA ILE A 4 40.63 8.93 9.50
C ILE A 4 39.86 7.69 10.01
N LEU A 5 40.44 6.95 10.95
CA LEU A 5 39.77 5.82 11.61
C LEU A 5 38.51 6.24 12.37
N LEU A 6 38.56 7.38 13.07
CA LEU A 6 37.38 7.93 13.77
C LEU A 6 36.27 8.35 12.81
N LEU A 7 36.61 8.96 11.67
CA LEU A 7 35.64 9.32 10.64
C LEU A 7 34.96 8.09 10.03
N ILE A 8 35.73 7.05 9.71
CA ILE A 8 35.18 5.80 9.17
C ILE A 8 34.24 5.15 10.20
N SER A 9 34.64 5.11 11.47
CA SER A 9 33.80 4.57 12.55
C SER A 9 32.49 5.34 12.72
N PHE A 10 32.53 6.67 12.62
CA PHE A 10 31.34 7.52 12.74
C PHE A 10 30.36 7.31 11.57
N ILE A 11 30.86 7.22 10.34
CA ILE A 11 30.05 6.93 9.15
C ILE A 11 29.40 5.55 9.25
N LEU A 12 30.17 4.55 9.71
CA LEU A 12 29.65 3.20 9.89
C LEU A 12 28.51 3.18 10.93
N LEU A 13 28.66 3.91 12.04
CA LEU A 13 27.62 4.03 13.05
C LEU A 13 26.33 4.66 12.48
N LEU A 14 26.46 5.72 11.68
CA LEU A 14 25.30 6.36 11.01
C LEU A 14 24.59 5.39 10.05
N LEU A 15 25.33 4.60 9.28
CA LEU A 15 24.75 3.59 8.38
C LEU A 15 24.00 2.50 9.15
N VAL A 16 24.56 2.03 10.27
CA VAL A 16 23.90 1.02 11.12
C VAL A 16 22.61 1.58 11.71
N VAL A 17 22.62 2.82 12.21
CA VAL A 17 21.44 3.49 12.75
C VAL A 17 20.38 3.65 11.66
N TRP A 18 20.76 4.15 10.48
CA TRP A 18 19.85 4.28 9.34
C TRP A 18 19.24 2.94 8.93
N PHE A 19 20.05 1.89 8.86
CA PHE A 19 19.59 0.54 8.51
C PHE A 19 18.62 -0.01 9.55
N PHE A 20 18.86 0.23 10.84
CA PHE A 20 17.95 -0.15 11.91
C PHE A 20 16.60 0.57 11.80
N PHE A 21 16.61 1.88 11.54
CA PHE A 21 15.38 2.64 11.29
C PHE A 21 14.68 2.22 10.01
N TYR A 22 15.42 1.88 8.95
CA TYR A 22 14.85 1.36 7.71
C TYR A 22 14.13 0.02 7.93
N LEU A 23 14.74 -0.89 8.70
CA LEU A 23 14.12 -2.17 9.06
C LEU A 23 12.86 -1.99 9.91
N LYS A 24 12.89 -1.10 10.92
CA LYS A 24 11.71 -0.79 11.73
C LYS A 24 10.63 -0.07 10.93
N GLY A 25 10.99 0.89 10.09
CA GLY A 25 10.09 1.60 9.18
C GLY A 25 9.38 0.65 8.20
N ARG A 26 10.10 -0.36 7.70
CA ARG A 26 9.54 -1.42 6.86
C ARG A 26 8.47 -2.26 7.57
N GLN A 27 8.54 -2.42 8.90
CA GLN A 27 7.52 -3.14 9.66
C GLN A 27 6.20 -2.37 9.76
N PHE A 28 6.26 -1.03 9.79
CA PHE A 28 5.06 -0.18 9.73
C PHE A 28 4.41 -0.16 8.34
N ALA A 29 5.13 -0.58 7.30
CA ALA A 29 4.69 -0.54 5.91
C ALA A 29 4.02 -1.84 5.43
N LEU A 30 3.08 -2.40 6.20
CA LEU A 30 2.28 -3.61 5.94
C LEU A 30 2.97 -4.93 6.26
N ARG A 31 2.54 -5.58 7.35
CA ARG A 31 2.67 -7.03 7.51
C ARG A 31 1.77 -7.64 8.58
N ASP A 32 0.63 -7.02 8.87
CA ASP A 32 -0.40 -7.75 9.59
C ASP A 32 -0.83 -8.92 8.70
N ARG A 33 -0.91 -10.12 9.32
CA ARG A 33 -1.39 -11.30 8.60
C ARG A 33 -2.79 -10.99 8.11
N LEU A 34 -3.10 -11.44 6.90
CA LEU A 34 -4.44 -11.28 6.37
C LEU A 34 -5.40 -12.09 7.24
N HIS A 35 -6.39 -11.42 7.83
CA HIS A 35 -7.45 -12.03 8.61
C HIS A 35 -8.77 -11.89 7.86
N LYS A 36 -9.71 -12.82 8.10
CA LYS A 36 -11.11 -12.60 7.70
C LYS A 36 -11.63 -11.36 8.41
N ALA A 37 -12.40 -10.55 7.70
CA ALA A 37 -12.92 -9.28 8.20
C ALA A 37 -14.39 -9.13 7.79
N ASP A 38 -15.10 -8.21 8.44
CA ASP A 38 -16.49 -7.91 8.08
C ASP A 38 -16.59 -7.07 6.80
N ALA A 39 -15.54 -6.30 6.47
CA ALA A 39 -15.48 -5.51 5.25
C ALA A 39 -14.04 -5.29 4.75
N ILE A 40 -13.87 -5.23 3.43
CA ILE A 40 -12.65 -4.77 2.77
C ILE A 40 -12.86 -3.31 2.34
N ILE A 41 -12.04 -2.39 2.84
CA ILE A 41 -12.15 -0.96 2.50
C ILE A 41 -10.97 -0.57 1.61
N VAL A 42 -11.26 -0.16 0.38
CA VAL A 42 -10.28 0.37 -0.57
C VAL A 42 -10.33 1.89 -0.55
N LEU A 43 -9.30 2.50 0.03
CA LEU A 43 -9.14 3.97 0.04
C LEU A 43 -8.33 4.43 -1.18
N ALA A 44 -9.02 5.02 -2.16
CA ALA A 44 -8.41 5.64 -3.34
C ALA A 44 -8.06 7.11 -3.11
N GLY A 45 -6.83 7.34 -2.67
CA GLY A 45 -6.16 8.63 -2.81
C GLY A 45 -4.82 8.41 -3.49
N THR A 46 -4.75 8.55 -4.81
CA THR A 46 -3.45 8.53 -5.49
C THR A 46 -3.13 9.89 -6.08
N ARG A 47 -1.96 10.43 -5.70
CA ARG A 47 -1.32 11.54 -6.42
C ARG A 47 -0.49 10.90 -7.55
N GLY A 48 -1.12 10.64 -8.69
CA GLY A 48 -0.41 10.47 -9.97
C GLY A 48 -0.13 9.05 -10.48
N ASN A 49 -0.31 7.97 -9.70
CA ASN A 49 -0.11 6.60 -10.21
C ASN A 49 -1.40 5.77 -10.18
N ILE A 50 -2.06 5.70 -11.34
CA ILE A 50 -3.31 4.95 -11.55
C ILE A 50 -3.06 3.44 -11.50
N LYS A 51 -1.92 2.95 -12.04
CA LYS A 51 -1.57 1.52 -12.03
C LYS A 51 -1.43 0.95 -10.61
N PHE A 52 -0.94 1.77 -9.68
CA PHE A 52 -0.85 1.37 -8.26
C PHE A 52 -2.24 1.23 -7.62
N LEU A 53 -3.21 2.03 -8.06
CA LEU A 53 -4.58 1.94 -7.60
C LEU A 53 -5.26 0.67 -8.14
N ASP A 54 -5.10 0.40 -9.44
CA ASP A 54 -5.67 -0.78 -10.09
C ASP A 54 -5.20 -2.08 -9.41
N GLY A 55 -3.90 -2.19 -9.08
CA GLY A 55 -3.38 -3.36 -8.35
C GLY A 55 -4.02 -3.57 -6.97
N LYS A 56 -4.32 -2.49 -6.24
CA LYS A 56 -5.02 -2.56 -4.95
C LYS A 56 -6.48 -2.95 -5.09
N ILE A 57 -7.16 -2.42 -6.11
CA ILE A 57 -8.54 -2.78 -6.41
C ILE A 57 -8.61 -4.26 -6.77
N CYS A 58 -7.81 -4.73 -7.73
CA CYS A 58 -7.80 -6.14 -8.15
C CYS A 58 -7.56 -7.10 -6.98
N THR A 59 -6.63 -6.74 -6.09
CA THR A 59 -6.36 -7.54 -4.88
C THR A 59 -7.58 -7.55 -3.95
N ALA A 60 -8.20 -6.41 -3.68
CA ALA A 60 -9.40 -6.32 -2.85
C ALA A 60 -10.57 -7.12 -3.43
N VAL A 61 -10.78 -7.07 -4.76
CA VAL A 61 -11.79 -7.86 -5.47
C VAL A 61 -11.52 -9.35 -5.35
N SER A 62 -10.26 -9.78 -5.55
CA SER A 62 -9.88 -11.19 -5.41
C SER A 62 -10.13 -11.71 -4.00
N LEU A 63 -9.80 -10.93 -2.97
CA LEU A 63 -10.04 -11.29 -1.57
C LEU A 63 -11.54 -11.36 -1.24
N TYR A 64 -12.34 -10.46 -1.79
CA TYR A 64 -13.79 -10.51 -1.66
C TYR A 64 -14.36 -11.81 -2.26
N HIS A 65 -13.94 -12.18 -3.48
CA HIS A 65 -14.38 -13.44 -4.12
C HIS A 65 -13.91 -14.70 -3.38
N GLN A 66 -12.75 -14.65 -2.74
CA GLN A 66 -12.24 -15.73 -1.90
C GLN A 66 -12.97 -15.83 -0.53
N GLY A 67 -13.95 -14.98 -0.26
CA GLY A 67 -14.74 -15.01 0.98
C GLY A 67 -13.99 -14.49 2.21
N TRP A 68 -12.99 -13.62 2.02
CA TRP A 68 -12.28 -12.98 3.14
C TRP A 68 -13.13 -11.93 3.85
N ALA A 69 -14.11 -11.34 3.17
CA ALA A 69 -15.10 -10.46 3.76
C ALA A 69 -16.43 -10.48 2.99
N PRO A 70 -17.57 -10.29 3.67
CA PRO A 70 -18.89 -10.22 3.04
C PRO A 70 -19.18 -8.88 2.36
N TYR A 71 -18.40 -7.82 2.64
CA TYR A 71 -18.58 -6.50 2.04
C TYR A 71 -17.25 -5.95 1.51
N ILE A 72 -17.34 -5.15 0.44
CA ILE A 72 -16.23 -4.37 -0.11
C ILE A 72 -16.69 -2.92 -0.34
N ILE A 73 -15.94 -1.97 0.18
CA ILE A 73 -16.25 -0.54 0.15
C ILE A 73 -15.09 0.21 -0.51
N CYS A 74 -15.36 0.85 -1.65
CA CYS A 74 -14.40 1.68 -2.34
C CYS A 74 -14.68 3.16 -2.01
N SER A 75 -13.76 3.84 -1.35
CA SER A 75 -13.88 5.26 -0.99
C SER A 75 -12.72 6.08 -1.56
N GLY A 76 -13.03 7.17 -2.27
CA GLY A 76 -12.02 8.05 -2.88
C GLY A 76 -12.31 8.43 -4.33
N ARG A 77 -11.39 9.17 -4.98
CA ARG A 77 -11.52 9.55 -6.40
C ARG A 77 -10.91 8.47 -7.28
N PHE A 78 -11.75 7.54 -7.72
CA PHE A 78 -11.39 6.47 -8.67
C PHE A 78 -11.45 6.89 -10.15
N SER A 79 -11.67 8.18 -10.44
CA SER A 79 -11.87 8.65 -11.81
C SER A 79 -10.85 9.69 -12.23
N VAL A 80 -10.18 9.42 -13.35
CA VAL A 80 -9.45 10.40 -14.16
C VAL A 80 -10.42 11.41 -14.81
N LYS A 81 -11.72 11.08 -14.87
CA LYS A 81 -12.77 11.98 -15.35
C LYS A 81 -13.38 12.76 -14.17
N LYS A 82 -13.25 14.08 -14.27
CA LYS A 82 -13.72 15.11 -13.31
C LYS A 82 -15.01 14.73 -12.58
N GLY A 83 -14.89 14.52 -11.26
CA GLY A 83 -15.87 15.01 -10.29
C GLY A 83 -17.13 14.19 -10.01
N ARG A 84 -17.20 12.88 -10.29
CA ARG A 84 -18.32 12.05 -9.80
C ARG A 84 -17.85 10.97 -8.82
N PRO A 85 -18.56 10.75 -7.70
CA PRO A 85 -18.35 9.57 -6.88
C PRO A 85 -18.60 8.32 -7.75
N PHE A 86 -17.57 7.50 -7.89
CA PHE A 86 -17.61 6.31 -8.73
C PHE A 86 -18.15 5.15 -7.89
N VAL A 87 -19.46 4.98 -7.92
CA VAL A 87 -20.11 3.75 -7.44
C VAL A 87 -20.20 2.82 -8.65
N ALA A 88 -19.08 2.24 -9.06
CA ALA A 88 -19.11 1.14 -10.00
C ALA A 88 -19.29 -0.17 -9.23
N SER A 89 -20.14 -1.03 -9.77
CA SER A 89 -20.15 -2.44 -9.38
C SER A 89 -18.73 -2.99 -9.58
N VAL A 90 -18.19 -3.53 -8.50
CA VAL A 90 -16.82 -4.10 -8.37
C VAL A 90 -16.46 -5.03 -9.54
N GLN A 91 -17.46 -5.63 -10.17
CA GLN A 91 -17.38 -6.48 -11.36
C GLN A 91 -16.76 -5.80 -12.60
N SER A 92 -16.99 -4.50 -12.83
CA SER A 92 -16.58 -3.84 -14.09
C SER A 92 -15.11 -3.40 -14.11
N LEU A 93 -14.41 -3.48 -12.98
CA LEU A 93 -13.05 -2.97 -12.83
C LEU A 93 -11.96 -4.00 -13.17
N CYS A 94 -12.26 -5.31 -13.07
CA CYS A 94 -11.31 -6.38 -13.40
C CYS A 94 -11.52 -7.03 -14.77
N ASN A 95 -12.65 -6.77 -15.45
CA ASN A 95 -13.01 -7.37 -16.74
C ASN A 95 -12.66 -6.49 -17.97
N SER A 96 -11.87 -5.43 -17.81
CA SER A 96 -11.41 -4.56 -18.91
C SER A 96 -9.92 -4.75 -19.22
N GLY A 97 -9.46 -5.99 -19.14
CA GLY A 97 -8.16 -6.44 -19.66
C GLY A 97 -8.34 -7.24 -20.93
#